data_AF-A0A520WYM3-F1
#
_entry.id   AF-A0A520WYM3-F1
#
_cell.length_a   1.000
_cell.length_b   1.000
_cell.length_c   1.000
_cell.angle_alpha   90.00
_cell.angle_beta   90.00
_cell.angle_gamma   90.00
#
_symmetry.space_group_name_H-M   'P 1'
#
loop_
_entity.id
_entity.type
_entity.pdbx_description
1 polymer ?
#
loop_
_entity_poly.entity_id
_entity_poly.type
_entity_poly.pdbx_seq_one_letter_code
_entity_poly.pdbx_strand_id
1 'polypeptide(L)'
;MNVNRTVSLLASILLGVAGCGGGGGSNEPPPPPPPPPPPVTKAEAFQVLNQASFGATEAEALAVIAMRPEQWIDDQMTKSGSLQLPHMLTLPPPQFMGQLHTDRVDIWFRNVLHGEDQLRQRVAFALSEIMVVSQLGALQGRPFAVADFYDVLVENAFGNYRDLIEEVTLHPAMGVYLSMLGNEKPNAALNIRPDENYARELMQLFSIGLVELNIDGTVKLDANNQPIPTYDQEVIEGFAHVFTGWTWLGSPTFGSGRVPVASQYFPMELWPEFHDTGEKILLNGTVLPAGQTGEQDLDAALDNIFEHENVAPFMAIRLIQRLTTSNPSPGYVRRVAEVFNDNGFGVKGDLGAVVKAILLDPEARPE
;
A
#
# COMPACT_ATOMS: atom_id res chain seq x y z
N MET A 1 -27.61 -13.93 6.96
CA MET A 1 -26.86 -15.07 7.50
C MET A 1 -25.78 -14.50 8.40
N ASN A 2 -25.97 -14.61 9.71
CA ASN A 2 -25.07 -14.04 10.71
C ASN A 2 -23.90 -14.99 10.91
N VAL A 3 -22.71 -14.56 10.52
CA VAL A 3 -21.46 -15.27 10.83
C VAL A 3 -20.84 -14.61 12.05
N ASN A 4 -20.89 -15.33 13.17
CA ASN A 4 -20.22 -14.95 14.41
C ASN A 4 -18.70 -14.88 14.19
N ARG A 5 -18.10 -13.70 14.41
CA ARG A 5 -16.65 -13.56 14.55
C ARG A 5 -16.27 -13.96 15.98
N THR A 6 -15.63 -15.11 16.12
CA THR A 6 -14.98 -15.57 17.35
C THR A 6 -13.76 -14.69 17.63
N VAL A 7 -13.79 -13.96 18.74
CA VAL A 7 -12.63 -13.25 19.32
C VAL A 7 -11.80 -14.26 20.10
N SER A 8 -10.61 -14.57 19.63
CA SER A 8 -9.63 -15.38 20.38
C SER A 8 -8.78 -14.47 21.27
N LEU A 9 -9.06 -14.47 22.57
CA LEU A 9 -8.20 -13.90 23.60
C LEU A 9 -7.01 -14.85 23.82
N LEU A 10 -5.80 -14.44 23.46
CA LEU A 10 -4.56 -15.13 23.83
C LEU A 10 -4.10 -14.63 25.20
N ALA A 11 -4.25 -15.47 26.22
CA ALA A 11 -3.67 -15.29 27.54
C ALA A 11 -2.22 -15.80 27.54
N SER A 12 -1.27 -14.91 27.77
CA SER A 12 0.15 -15.24 27.88
C SER A 12 0.43 -15.97 29.21
N ILE A 13 0.71 -17.28 29.15
CA ILE A 13 1.21 -18.07 30.28
C ILE A 13 2.73 -18.00 30.28
N LEU A 14 3.31 -17.35 31.28
CA LEU A 14 4.74 -17.41 31.60
C LEU A 14 5.08 -18.82 32.14
N LEU A 15 5.71 -19.64 31.31
CA LEU A 15 6.34 -20.90 31.71
C LEU A 15 7.78 -20.63 32.18
N GLY A 16 7.98 -20.60 33.50
CA GLY A 16 9.30 -20.62 34.11
C GLY A 16 9.93 -22.01 33.98
N VAL A 17 11.00 -22.13 33.18
CA VAL A 17 11.81 -23.34 33.12
C VAL A 17 12.78 -23.34 34.30
N ALA A 18 12.50 -24.16 35.31
CA ALA A 18 13.45 -24.48 36.38
C ALA A 18 14.41 -25.58 35.89
N GLY A 19 15.57 -25.19 35.37
CA GLY A 19 16.68 -26.09 35.08
C GLY A 19 17.50 -26.37 36.34
N CYS A 20 17.39 -27.58 36.89
CA CYS A 20 18.33 -28.10 37.87
C CYS A 20 19.62 -28.53 37.15
N GLY A 21 20.75 -27.87 37.43
CA GLY A 21 22.08 -28.26 36.97
C GLY A 21 23.13 -27.77 37.97
N GLY A 22 23.78 -28.72 38.64
CA GLY A 22 24.66 -28.46 39.78
C GLY A 22 26.11 -28.09 39.43
N GLY A 23 26.75 -27.42 40.40
CA GLY A 23 28.13 -27.70 40.81
C GLY A 23 29.26 -27.11 39.98
N GLY A 24 29.60 -25.84 40.26
CA GLY A 24 30.88 -25.23 39.84
C GLY A 24 30.92 -23.77 40.29
N GLY A 25 31.48 -23.50 41.47
CA GLY A 25 31.49 -22.18 42.08
C GLY A 25 32.36 -21.17 41.33
N SER A 26 31.71 -20.31 40.55
CA SER A 26 32.12 -18.93 40.33
C SER A 26 31.08 -18.03 40.99
N ASN A 27 31.44 -17.45 42.14
CA ASN A 27 30.68 -16.39 42.82
C ASN A 27 30.75 -15.08 42.02
N GLU A 28 30.41 -15.10 40.73
CA GLU A 28 30.23 -13.86 39.97
C GLU A 28 28.79 -13.38 40.17
N PRO A 29 28.59 -12.12 40.63
CA PRO A 29 27.28 -11.52 40.66
C PRO A 29 26.67 -11.55 39.25
N PRO A 30 25.35 -11.73 39.10
CA PRO A 30 24.70 -11.55 37.81
C PRO A 30 25.07 -10.15 37.25
N PRO A 31 25.31 -10.03 35.93
CA PRO A 31 25.67 -8.75 35.34
C PRO A 31 24.59 -7.71 35.67
N PRO A 32 24.99 -6.46 35.98
CA PRO A 32 24.03 -5.41 36.29
C PRO A 32 23.05 -5.23 35.12
N PRO A 33 21.78 -4.91 35.39
CA PRO A 33 20.82 -4.64 34.33
C PRO A 33 21.37 -3.51 33.43
N PRO A 34 21.11 -3.57 32.11
CA PRO A 34 21.53 -2.50 31.21
C PRO A 34 20.97 -1.16 31.69
N PRO A 35 21.74 -0.06 31.53
CA PRO A 35 21.26 1.27 31.90
C PRO A 35 19.97 1.60 31.12
N PRO A 36 19.05 2.39 31.72
CA PRO A 36 17.86 2.82 31.02
C PRO A 36 18.25 3.62 29.76
N PRO A 37 17.47 3.52 28.67
CA PRO A 37 17.74 4.31 27.47
C PRO A 37 17.69 5.80 27.80
N PRO A 38 18.45 6.64 27.07
CA PRO A 38 18.44 8.08 27.31
C PRO A 38 17.03 8.67 27.15
N PRO A 39 16.75 9.78 27.87
CA PRO A 39 15.51 10.53 27.68
C PRO A 39 15.40 11.05 26.25
N VAL A 40 14.17 11.06 25.71
CA VAL A 40 13.88 11.66 24.41
C VAL A 40 13.94 13.18 24.56
N THR A 41 14.78 13.82 23.76
CA THR A 41 14.91 15.28 23.72
C THR A 41 13.73 15.91 22.97
N LYS A 42 13.51 17.20 23.21
CA LYS A 42 12.50 17.97 22.46
C LYS A 42 12.81 18.00 20.96
N ALA A 43 14.09 18.11 20.58
CA ALA A 43 14.49 18.11 19.18
C ALA A 43 14.15 16.79 18.48
N GLU A 44 14.47 15.65 19.10
CA GLU A 44 14.12 14.32 18.57
C GLU A 44 12.60 14.13 18.43
N ALA A 45 11.83 14.59 19.41
CA ALA A 45 10.37 14.52 19.33
C ALA A 45 9.80 15.31 18.15
N PHE A 46 10.30 16.53 17.90
CA PHE A 46 9.89 17.32 16.74
C PHE A 46 10.36 16.71 15.41
N GLN A 47 11.55 16.10 15.36
CA GLN A 47 12.01 15.40 14.15
C GLN A 47 11.08 14.24 13.76
N VAL A 48 10.72 13.39 14.73
CA VAL A 48 9.76 12.29 14.50
C VAL A 48 8.43 12.83 14.00
N LEU A 49 7.86 13.84 14.68
CA LEU A 49 6.57 14.42 14.29
C LEU A 49 6.60 15.06 12.91
N ASN A 50 7.68 15.76 12.53
CA ASN A 50 7.78 16.36 11.20
C ASN A 50 7.83 15.32 10.05
N GLN A 51 8.25 14.08 10.34
CA GLN A 51 8.21 12.97 9.40
C GLN A 51 6.86 12.25 9.41
N ALA A 52 6.26 12.14 10.59
CA ALA A 52 5.10 11.30 10.89
C ALA A 52 3.75 12.04 10.94
N SER A 53 3.71 13.37 10.83
CA SER A 53 2.47 14.17 10.86
C SER A 53 2.47 15.29 9.82
N PHE A 54 1.36 16.03 9.73
CA PHE A 54 1.24 17.23 8.89
C PHE A 54 1.63 18.52 9.60
N GLY A 55 2.13 18.44 10.82
CA GLY A 55 2.59 19.59 11.58
C GLY A 55 2.74 19.26 13.05
N ALA A 56 3.98 19.28 13.54
CA ALA A 56 4.27 19.01 14.94
C ALA A 56 3.76 20.15 15.84
N THR A 57 2.96 19.80 16.86
CA THR A 57 2.60 20.73 17.93
C THR A 57 3.46 20.52 19.18
N GLU A 58 3.57 21.55 20.03
CA GLU A 58 4.28 21.41 21.31
C GLU A 58 3.63 20.38 22.23
N ALA A 59 2.30 20.28 22.22
CA ALA A 59 1.57 19.28 23.00
C ALA A 59 1.90 17.85 22.55
N GLU A 60 1.95 17.60 21.24
CA GLU A 60 2.33 16.28 20.70
C GLU A 60 3.80 15.98 20.96
N ALA A 61 4.70 16.95 20.85
CA ALA A 61 6.11 16.75 21.17
C ALA A 61 6.28 16.32 22.64
N LEU A 62 5.54 16.92 23.57
CA LEU A 62 5.53 16.50 24.98
C LEU A 62 4.97 15.08 25.15
N ALA A 63 3.95 14.70 24.37
CA ALA A 63 3.43 13.34 24.37
C ALA A 63 4.47 12.32 23.87
N VAL A 64 5.18 12.62 22.78
CA VAL A 64 6.28 11.77 22.27
C VAL A 64 7.42 11.65 23.29
N ILE A 65 7.77 12.72 24.00
CA ILE A 65 8.79 12.65 25.05
C ILE A 65 8.34 11.74 26.20
N ALA A 66 7.07 11.80 26.59
CA ALA A 66 6.51 11.01 27.69
C ALA A 66 6.34 9.53 27.32
N MET A 67 5.89 9.22 26.11
CA MET A 67 5.60 7.85 25.63
C MET A 67 6.81 7.18 24.97
N ARG A 68 7.75 7.98 24.45
CA ARG A 68 8.77 7.61 23.46
C ARG A 68 8.20 7.41 22.05
N PRO A 69 9.01 7.61 20.98
CA PRO A 69 8.56 7.50 19.59
C PRO A 69 7.88 6.18 19.26
N GLU A 70 8.42 5.06 19.75
CA GLU A 70 7.90 3.72 19.45
C GLU A 70 6.46 3.56 19.92
N GLN A 71 6.16 3.98 21.16
CA GLN A 71 4.81 3.89 21.73
C GLN A 71 3.85 4.91 21.11
N TRP A 72 4.34 6.09 20.74
CA TRP A 72 3.51 7.07 20.04
C TRP A 72 3.10 6.58 18.65
N ILE A 73 4.00 5.93 17.91
CA ILE A 73 3.69 5.28 16.63
C ILE A 73 2.62 4.20 16.84
N ASP A 74 2.81 3.34 17.85
CA ASP A 74 1.84 2.29 18.16
C ASP A 74 0.46 2.86 18.52
N ASP A 75 0.39 3.91 19.34
CA ASP A 75 -0.85 4.63 19.66
C ASP A 75 -1.53 5.18 18.40
N GLN A 76 -0.77 5.87 17.53
CA GLN A 76 -1.29 6.43 16.29
C GLN A 76 -1.87 5.37 15.34
N MET A 77 -1.25 4.18 15.28
CA MET A 77 -1.74 3.09 14.45
C MET A 77 -3.10 2.55 14.90
N THR A 78 -3.46 2.73 16.18
CA THR A 78 -4.78 2.33 16.70
C THR A 78 -5.91 3.29 16.38
N LYS A 79 -5.59 4.52 15.93
CA LYS A 79 -6.61 5.55 15.67
C LYS A 79 -7.38 5.25 14.41
N SER A 80 -8.70 5.47 14.47
CA SER A 80 -9.61 5.38 13.33
C SER A 80 -9.28 6.45 12.29
N GLY A 81 -9.37 6.09 11.01
CA GLY A 81 -9.10 7.02 9.92
C GLY A 81 -10.17 8.08 9.76
N SER A 82 -9.74 9.32 9.55
CA SER A 82 -10.60 10.42 9.11
C SER A 82 -10.81 10.32 7.59
N LEU A 83 -12.06 10.13 7.16
CA LEU A 83 -12.44 9.83 5.76
C LEU A 83 -13.06 11.04 5.04
N GLN A 84 -12.97 11.09 3.71
CA GLN A 84 -13.54 12.14 2.86
C GLN A 84 -14.94 11.78 2.36
N LEU A 85 -15.14 10.56 1.87
CA LEU A 85 -16.37 10.11 1.23
C LEU A 85 -17.62 10.31 2.11
N PRO A 86 -17.61 10.00 3.42
CA PRO A 86 -18.78 10.21 4.27
C PRO A 86 -19.25 11.66 4.27
N HIS A 87 -18.33 12.64 4.27
CA HIS A 87 -18.67 14.05 4.16
C HIS A 87 -19.20 14.38 2.77
N MET A 88 -18.53 13.91 1.72
CA MET A 88 -18.92 14.16 0.33
C MET A 88 -20.37 13.73 0.05
N LEU A 89 -20.80 12.58 0.60
CA LEU A 89 -22.15 12.04 0.44
C LEU A 89 -23.25 12.88 1.13
N THR A 90 -22.88 13.78 2.05
CA THR A 90 -23.84 14.72 2.70
C THR A 90 -24.11 15.97 1.88
N LEU A 91 -23.28 16.26 0.87
CA LEU A 91 -23.36 17.50 0.10
C LEU A 91 -24.54 17.48 -0.87
N PRO A 92 -25.20 18.63 -1.10
CA PRO A 92 -26.27 18.72 -2.08
C PRO A 92 -25.74 18.44 -3.49
N PRO A 93 -26.55 17.87 -4.40
CA PRO A 93 -26.16 17.68 -5.79
C PRO A 93 -25.73 19.00 -6.44
N PRO A 94 -24.53 19.09 -7.04
CA PRO A 94 -24.05 20.29 -7.70
C PRO A 94 -24.70 20.46 -9.08
N GLN A 95 -24.54 21.63 -9.68
CA GLN A 95 -24.89 21.80 -11.10
C GLN A 95 -23.94 20.99 -12.00
N PHE A 96 -22.64 20.97 -11.65
CA PHE A 96 -21.63 20.19 -12.34
C PHE A 96 -20.85 19.37 -11.33
N MET A 97 -20.77 18.05 -11.54
CA MET A 97 -20.14 17.11 -10.59
C MET A 97 -18.72 17.52 -10.18
N GLY A 98 -17.91 18.03 -11.12
CA GLY A 98 -16.54 18.45 -10.83
C GLY A 98 -16.40 19.61 -9.84
N GLN A 99 -17.48 20.36 -9.55
CA GLN A 99 -17.46 21.43 -8.53
C GLN A 99 -17.14 20.90 -7.13
N LEU A 100 -17.58 19.67 -6.84
CA LEU A 100 -17.37 18.99 -5.56
C LEU A 100 -15.90 18.61 -5.29
N HIS A 101 -14.99 18.74 -6.26
CA HIS A 101 -13.55 18.59 -5.99
C HIS A 101 -13.04 19.65 -5.00
N THR A 102 -13.66 20.84 -4.96
CA THR A 102 -13.31 21.87 -3.97
C THR A 102 -13.67 21.42 -2.56
N ASP A 103 -14.88 20.88 -2.36
CA ASP A 103 -15.32 20.35 -1.08
C ASP A 103 -14.47 19.14 -0.64
N ARG A 104 -14.10 18.27 -1.60
CA ARG A 104 -13.19 17.14 -1.38
C ARG A 104 -11.83 17.61 -0.84
N VAL A 105 -11.23 18.63 -1.47
CA VAL A 105 -9.95 19.19 -1.01
C VAL A 105 -10.10 19.87 0.35
N ASP A 106 -11.22 20.55 0.61
CA ASP A 106 -11.51 21.16 1.92
C ASP A 106 -11.59 20.12 3.04
N ILE A 107 -12.34 19.02 2.86
CA ILE A 107 -12.41 17.97 3.88
C ILE A 107 -11.06 17.29 4.10
N TRP A 108 -10.27 17.09 3.04
CA TRP A 108 -8.91 16.57 3.19
C TRP A 108 -8.06 17.49 4.08
N PHE A 109 -8.08 18.81 3.85
CA PHE A 109 -7.38 19.76 4.72
C PHE A 109 -7.86 19.71 6.17
N ARG A 110 -9.18 19.63 6.40
CA ARG A 110 -9.72 19.49 7.76
C ARG A 110 -9.23 18.22 8.45
N ASN A 111 -9.19 17.09 7.73
CA ASN A 111 -8.70 15.82 8.26
C ASN A 111 -7.22 15.91 8.63
N VAL A 112 -6.35 16.41 7.72
CA VAL A 112 -4.90 16.45 8.00
C VAL A 112 -4.49 17.52 9.02
N LEU A 113 -5.26 18.61 9.16
CA LEU A 113 -4.95 19.69 10.12
C LEU A 113 -5.52 19.44 11.53
N HIS A 114 -6.61 18.69 11.65
CA HIS A 114 -7.35 18.56 12.91
C HIS A 114 -7.61 17.11 13.33
N GLY A 115 -7.42 16.14 12.45
CA GLY A 115 -7.61 14.72 12.73
C GLY A 115 -6.58 14.21 13.74
N GLU A 116 -7.00 13.29 14.60
CA GLU A 116 -6.13 12.68 15.60
C GLU A 116 -5.21 11.60 14.99
N ASP A 117 -5.55 11.08 13.81
CA ASP A 117 -4.92 10.00 13.05
C ASP A 117 -3.76 10.49 12.14
N GLN A 118 -2.94 11.40 12.66
CA GLN A 118 -1.89 12.10 11.92
C GLN A 118 -0.94 11.16 11.15
N LEU A 119 -0.48 10.08 11.77
CA LEU A 119 0.41 9.12 11.09
C LEU A 119 -0.30 8.43 9.93
N ARG A 120 -1.58 8.07 10.11
CA ARG A 120 -2.38 7.41 9.08
C ARG A 120 -2.54 8.32 7.86
N GLN A 121 -2.87 9.59 8.08
CA GLN A 121 -2.97 10.58 7.01
C GLN A 121 -1.62 10.77 6.31
N ARG A 122 -0.51 10.81 7.07
CA ARG A 122 0.83 11.00 6.51
C ARG A 122 1.26 9.84 5.61
N VAL A 123 0.91 8.61 6.01
CA VAL A 123 1.15 7.40 5.21
C VAL A 123 0.21 7.32 4.00
N ALA A 124 -1.08 7.63 4.17
CA ALA A 124 -2.02 7.69 3.05
C ALA A 124 -1.60 8.71 1.98
N PHE A 125 -1.06 9.86 2.40
CA PHE A 125 -0.47 10.83 1.48
C PHE A 125 0.75 10.26 0.75
N ALA A 126 1.68 9.60 1.45
CA ALA A 126 2.82 8.93 0.82
C ALA A 126 2.38 7.86 -0.20
N LEU A 127 1.37 7.06 0.13
CA LEU A 127 0.77 6.08 -0.77
C LEU A 127 0.13 6.75 -1.99
N SER A 128 -0.52 7.91 -1.82
CA SER A 128 -1.14 8.65 -2.94
C SER A 128 -0.12 9.19 -3.96
N GLU A 129 1.14 9.37 -3.53
CA GLU A 129 2.26 9.74 -4.40
C GLU A 129 2.95 8.53 -5.07
N ILE A 130 2.52 7.30 -4.72
CA ILE A 130 2.96 6.05 -5.31
C ILE A 130 1.86 5.51 -6.23
N MET A 131 0.65 5.30 -5.68
CA MET A 131 -0.54 4.76 -6.36
C MET A 131 -1.37 5.92 -6.91
N VAL A 132 -0.85 6.57 -7.94
CA VAL A 132 -1.35 7.87 -8.38
C VAL A 132 -2.66 7.75 -9.18
N VAL A 133 -3.63 8.58 -8.81
CA VAL A 133 -4.77 9.00 -9.66
C VAL A 133 -4.83 10.52 -9.75
N SER A 134 -5.47 11.07 -10.77
CA SER A 134 -5.60 12.53 -10.91
C SER A 134 -7.02 12.99 -11.18
N GLN A 135 -7.47 14.00 -10.42
CA GLN A 135 -8.72 14.70 -10.69
C GLN A 135 -8.72 15.44 -12.04
N LEU A 136 -7.55 15.69 -12.64
CA LEU A 136 -7.45 16.28 -13.97
C LEU A 136 -7.64 15.20 -15.04
N GLY A 137 -8.37 15.52 -16.11
CA GLY A 137 -8.65 14.57 -17.18
C GLY A 137 -9.83 13.65 -16.84
N ALA A 138 -9.61 12.33 -16.89
CA ALA A 138 -10.68 11.34 -16.87
C ALA A 138 -11.52 11.35 -15.56
N LEU A 139 -10.98 11.81 -14.44
CA LEU A 139 -11.69 11.89 -13.15
C LEU A 139 -12.27 13.29 -12.84
N GLN A 140 -12.22 14.25 -13.77
CA GLN A 140 -12.73 15.61 -13.53
C GLN A 140 -14.19 15.63 -13.05
N GLY A 141 -15.04 14.76 -13.62
CA GLY A 141 -16.45 14.63 -13.22
C GLY A 141 -16.73 13.59 -12.12
N ARG A 142 -15.69 13.08 -11.45
CA ARG A 142 -15.77 11.93 -10.51
C ARG A 142 -15.17 12.25 -9.13
N PRO A 143 -15.71 13.25 -8.41
CA PRO A 143 -15.20 13.65 -7.10
C PRO A 143 -15.33 12.56 -6.04
N PHE A 144 -16.40 11.75 -6.09
CA PHE A 144 -16.62 10.66 -5.14
C PHE A 144 -15.59 9.56 -5.31
N ALA A 145 -15.20 9.25 -6.56
CA ALA A 145 -14.14 8.27 -6.82
C ALA A 145 -12.78 8.72 -6.28
N VAL A 146 -12.43 10.00 -6.42
CA VAL A 146 -11.14 10.51 -5.89
C VAL A 146 -11.16 10.61 -4.36
N ALA A 147 -12.32 10.92 -3.77
CA ALA A 147 -12.49 10.93 -2.32
C ALA A 147 -12.32 9.51 -1.74
N ASP A 148 -13.07 8.54 -2.28
CA ASP A 148 -13.03 7.15 -1.84
C ASP A 148 -11.68 6.49 -2.09
N PHE A 149 -11.04 6.79 -3.22
CA PHE A 149 -9.70 6.26 -3.50
C PHE A 149 -8.69 6.68 -2.41
N TYR A 150 -8.78 7.92 -1.92
CA TYR A 150 -7.93 8.34 -0.80
C TYR A 150 -8.33 7.65 0.51
N ASP A 151 -9.61 7.42 0.73
CA ASP A 151 -10.11 6.71 1.91
C ASP A 151 -9.60 5.26 1.94
N VAL A 152 -9.55 4.56 0.80
CA VAL A 152 -8.89 3.24 0.66
C VAL A 152 -7.43 3.29 1.12
N LEU A 153 -6.68 4.35 0.75
CA LEU A 153 -5.29 4.52 1.20
C LEU A 153 -5.19 4.81 2.70
N VAL A 154 -6.16 5.52 3.28
CA VAL A 154 -6.25 5.78 4.73
C VAL A 154 -6.54 4.49 5.51
N GLU A 155 -7.47 3.68 5.02
CA GLU A 155 -7.86 2.41 5.64
C GLU A 155 -6.70 1.39 5.59
N ASN A 156 -6.00 1.33 4.46
CA ASN A 156 -4.87 0.42 4.23
C ASN A 156 -3.50 0.96 4.68
N ALA A 157 -3.41 2.17 5.25
CA ALA A 157 -2.14 2.79 5.62
C ALA A 157 -1.23 1.89 6.50
N PHE A 158 -1.82 1.03 7.31
CA PHE A 158 -1.11 0.05 8.16
C PHE A 158 -1.56 -1.39 7.88
N GLY A 159 -2.23 -1.63 6.75
CA GLY A 159 -2.74 -2.94 6.34
C GLY A 159 -1.66 -3.80 5.68
N ASN A 160 -2.11 -4.77 4.88
CA ASN A 160 -1.20 -5.56 4.05
C ASN A 160 -1.11 -4.98 2.64
N TYR A 161 0.11 -4.92 2.09
CA TYR A 161 0.31 -4.42 0.74
C TYR A 161 -0.40 -5.25 -0.35
N ARG A 162 -0.55 -6.57 -0.15
CA ARG A 162 -1.31 -7.43 -1.09
C ARG A 162 -2.79 -7.09 -1.13
N ASP A 163 -3.39 -6.78 0.01
CA ASP A 163 -4.78 -6.32 0.08
C ASP A 163 -4.91 -4.94 -0.57
N LEU A 164 -3.98 -4.03 -0.26
CA LEU A 164 -3.96 -2.68 -0.83
C LEU A 164 -3.88 -2.69 -2.37
N ILE A 165 -3.00 -3.49 -2.97
CA ILE A 165 -2.89 -3.51 -4.44
C ILE A 165 -4.15 -4.09 -5.10
N GLU A 166 -4.85 -5.03 -4.46
CA GLU A 166 -6.11 -5.56 -4.97
C GLU A 166 -7.22 -4.50 -4.91
N GLU A 167 -7.37 -3.84 -3.77
CA GLU A 167 -8.34 -2.76 -3.60
C GLU A 167 -8.08 -1.64 -4.59
N VAL A 168 -6.81 -1.24 -4.79
CA VAL A 168 -6.42 -0.26 -5.81
C VAL A 168 -6.69 -0.75 -7.22
N THR A 169 -6.46 -2.03 -7.53
CA THR A 169 -6.74 -2.63 -8.84
C THR A 169 -8.22 -2.52 -9.20
N LEU A 170 -9.08 -2.91 -8.26
CA LEU A 170 -10.53 -2.92 -8.47
C LEU A 170 -11.19 -1.57 -8.22
N HIS A 171 -10.46 -0.58 -7.70
CA HIS A 171 -11.03 0.72 -7.44
C HIS A 171 -11.38 1.46 -8.75
N PRO A 172 -12.62 1.95 -8.93
CA PRO A 172 -13.06 2.59 -10.18
C PRO A 172 -12.24 3.84 -10.56
N ALA A 173 -11.72 4.60 -9.59
CA ALA A 173 -10.80 5.71 -9.89
C ALA A 173 -9.55 5.23 -10.64
N MET A 174 -8.93 4.14 -10.20
CA MET A 174 -7.75 3.57 -10.83
C MET A 174 -8.11 2.95 -12.19
N GLY A 175 -9.21 2.21 -12.24
CA GLY A 175 -9.72 1.63 -13.48
C GLY A 175 -9.95 2.66 -14.58
N VAL A 176 -10.51 3.82 -14.24
CA VAL A 176 -10.66 4.96 -15.17
C VAL A 176 -9.33 5.61 -15.51
N TYR A 177 -8.45 5.78 -14.51
CA TYR A 177 -7.21 6.53 -14.69
C TYR A 177 -6.20 5.81 -15.59
N LEU A 178 -6.16 4.48 -15.50
CA LEU A 178 -5.21 3.64 -16.23
C LEU A 178 -5.87 2.71 -17.27
N SER A 179 -7.12 2.97 -17.64
CA SER A 179 -7.84 2.27 -18.71
C SER A 179 -8.08 0.77 -18.48
N MET A 180 -8.04 0.28 -17.23
CA MET A 180 -8.53 -1.08 -16.93
C MET A 180 -10.05 -1.16 -17.02
N LEU A 181 -10.76 -0.07 -16.69
CA LEU A 181 -12.21 -0.03 -16.77
C LEU A 181 -12.66 -0.12 -18.24
N GLY A 182 -13.43 -1.15 -18.56
CA GLY A 182 -13.88 -1.41 -19.92
C GLY A 182 -12.80 -2.07 -20.80
N ASN A 183 -11.69 -2.53 -20.23
CA ASN A 183 -10.70 -3.33 -20.95
C ASN A 183 -11.33 -4.69 -21.31
N GLU A 184 -11.36 -5.04 -22.59
CA GLU A 184 -12.02 -6.27 -23.06
C GLU A 184 -11.02 -7.26 -23.68
N LYS A 185 -11.41 -8.55 -23.61
CA LYS A 185 -10.69 -9.65 -24.23
C LYS A 185 -10.38 -9.41 -25.71
N PRO A 186 -9.31 -10.01 -26.26
CA PRO A 186 -8.95 -9.84 -27.66
C PRO A 186 -10.09 -10.27 -28.60
N ASN A 187 -10.27 -9.50 -29.67
CA ASN A 187 -11.16 -9.86 -30.76
C ASN A 187 -10.53 -9.46 -32.09
N ALA A 188 -9.96 -10.45 -32.77
CA ALA A 188 -9.24 -10.25 -34.04
C ALA A 188 -10.13 -9.68 -35.15
N ALA A 189 -11.42 -10.05 -35.20
CA ALA A 189 -12.34 -9.59 -36.24
C ALA A 189 -12.67 -8.10 -36.10
N LEU A 190 -12.62 -7.58 -34.88
CA LEU A 190 -12.86 -6.17 -34.55
C LEU A 190 -11.56 -5.39 -34.32
N ASN A 191 -10.40 -6.03 -34.48
CA ASN A 191 -9.07 -5.48 -34.17
C ASN A 191 -8.99 -4.94 -32.73
N ILE A 192 -9.61 -5.65 -31.78
CA ILE A 192 -9.52 -5.33 -30.36
C ILE A 192 -8.37 -6.11 -29.75
N ARG A 193 -7.57 -5.42 -28.94
CA ARG A 193 -6.48 -5.96 -28.12
C ARG A 193 -6.68 -5.47 -26.69
N PRO A 194 -6.37 -6.28 -25.67
CA PRO A 194 -6.39 -5.82 -24.29
C PRO A 194 -5.51 -4.58 -24.11
N ASP A 195 -5.99 -3.63 -23.31
CA ASP A 195 -5.24 -2.44 -22.93
C ASP A 195 -4.14 -2.83 -21.92
N GLU A 196 -2.89 -2.54 -22.28
CA GLU A 196 -1.71 -2.88 -21.49
C GLU A 196 -1.37 -1.83 -20.42
N ASN A 197 -2.01 -0.66 -20.42
CA ASN A 197 -1.58 0.47 -19.62
C ASN A 197 -1.63 0.15 -18.13
N TYR A 198 -2.75 -0.37 -17.61
CA TYR A 198 -2.82 -0.76 -16.21
C TYR A 198 -1.83 -1.86 -15.84
N ALA A 199 -1.68 -2.90 -16.66
CA ALA A 199 -0.71 -3.97 -16.46
C ALA A 199 0.72 -3.43 -16.32
N ARG A 200 1.10 -2.53 -17.25
CA ARG A 200 2.41 -1.89 -17.27
C ARG A 200 2.63 -1.04 -16.04
N GLU A 201 1.69 -0.15 -15.70
CA GLU A 201 1.89 0.79 -14.59
C GLU A 201 1.83 0.10 -13.22
N LEU A 202 1.00 -0.94 -13.04
CA LEU A 202 0.98 -1.73 -11.81
C LEU A 202 2.35 -2.36 -11.54
N MET A 203 2.97 -2.97 -12.55
CA MET A 203 4.31 -3.54 -12.41
C MET A 203 5.38 -2.44 -12.31
N GLN A 204 5.35 -1.45 -13.19
CA GLN A 204 6.42 -0.46 -13.35
C GLN A 204 6.46 0.58 -12.23
N LEU A 205 5.31 1.16 -11.88
CA LEU A 205 5.24 2.32 -11.01
C LEU A 205 4.82 1.96 -9.60
N PHE A 206 4.04 0.90 -9.42
CA PHE A 206 3.43 0.59 -8.13
C PHE A 206 4.11 -0.56 -7.40
N SER A 207 4.77 -1.48 -8.11
CA SER A 207 5.18 -2.76 -7.48
C SER A 207 6.66 -3.12 -7.64
N ILE A 208 7.17 -3.28 -8.87
CA ILE A 208 8.47 -3.94 -9.10
C ILE A 208 9.47 -3.13 -9.90
N GLY A 209 9.04 -2.08 -10.63
CA GLY A 209 9.95 -1.27 -11.43
C GLY A 209 10.39 -1.94 -12.73
N LEU A 210 11.28 -1.27 -13.46
CA LEU A 210 11.79 -1.71 -14.77
C LEU A 210 12.98 -2.66 -14.72
N VAL A 211 13.70 -2.69 -13.59
CA VAL A 211 14.96 -3.43 -13.45
C VAL A 211 15.00 -4.16 -12.12
N GLU A 212 15.59 -5.35 -12.10
CA GLU A 212 15.74 -6.13 -10.87
C GLU A 212 16.63 -5.39 -9.85
N LEU A 213 16.25 -5.50 -8.58
CA LEU A 213 16.91 -4.86 -7.46
C LEU A 213 17.46 -5.92 -6.50
N ASN A 214 18.65 -5.69 -5.97
CA ASN A 214 19.09 -6.33 -4.74
C ASN A 214 18.19 -5.85 -3.59
N ILE A 215 18.16 -6.61 -2.49
CA ILE A 215 17.35 -6.28 -1.31
C ILE A 215 17.70 -4.90 -0.71
N ASP A 216 18.90 -4.38 -0.96
CA ASP A 216 19.33 -3.04 -0.54
C ASP A 216 18.99 -1.93 -1.55
N GLY A 217 18.18 -2.23 -2.57
CA GLY A 217 17.72 -1.28 -3.56
C GLY A 217 18.73 -0.97 -4.66
N THR A 218 19.93 -1.55 -4.64
CA THR A 218 20.89 -1.41 -5.75
C THR A 218 20.46 -2.25 -6.96
N VAL A 219 20.74 -1.77 -8.17
CA VAL A 219 20.35 -2.46 -9.41
C VAL A 219 21.15 -3.75 -9.58
N LYS A 220 20.47 -4.88 -9.86
CA LYS A 220 21.12 -6.13 -10.26
C LYS A 220 21.64 -6.00 -11.70
N LEU A 221 22.87 -6.45 -11.91
CA LEU A 221 23.55 -6.37 -13.20
C LEU A 221 23.84 -7.78 -13.74
N ASP A 222 23.75 -7.95 -15.05
CA ASP A 222 24.12 -9.18 -15.75
C ASP A 222 25.65 -9.34 -15.87
N ALA A 223 26.09 -10.41 -16.53
CA ALA A 223 27.51 -10.69 -16.76
C ALA A 223 28.22 -9.61 -17.62
N ASN A 224 27.48 -8.75 -18.30
CA ASN A 224 27.97 -7.65 -19.13
C ASN A 224 27.83 -6.28 -18.42
N ASN A 225 27.52 -6.28 -17.12
CA ASN A 225 27.33 -5.09 -16.31
C ASN A 225 26.16 -4.19 -16.80
N GLN A 226 25.12 -4.80 -17.37
CA GLN A 226 23.87 -4.14 -17.76
C GLN A 226 22.75 -4.43 -16.76
N PRO A 227 21.83 -3.48 -16.49
CA PRO A 227 20.64 -3.73 -15.68
C PRO A 227 19.81 -4.89 -16.23
N ILE A 228 19.38 -5.79 -15.34
CA ILE A 228 18.49 -6.91 -15.69
C ILE A 228 17.05 -6.36 -15.69
N PRO A 229 16.28 -6.46 -16.79
CA PRO A 229 14.89 -6.03 -16.81
C PRO A 229 14.01 -6.97 -15.96
N THR A 230 13.01 -6.43 -15.29
CA THR A 230 12.05 -7.21 -14.47
C THR A 230 11.07 -8.04 -15.30
N TYR A 231 10.76 -7.59 -16.52
CA TYR A 231 9.82 -8.23 -17.43
C TYR A 231 10.05 -7.74 -18.86
N ASP A 232 9.42 -8.41 -19.81
CA ASP A 232 9.38 -8.04 -21.21
C ASP A 232 7.93 -7.80 -21.69
N GLN A 233 7.76 -7.64 -22.99
CA GLN A 233 6.46 -7.37 -23.60
C GLN A 233 5.49 -8.56 -23.47
N GLU A 234 5.98 -9.80 -23.49
CA GLU A 234 5.13 -10.99 -23.38
C GLU A 234 4.46 -11.05 -22.01
N VAL A 235 5.22 -10.72 -20.95
CA VAL A 235 4.67 -10.59 -19.60
C VAL A 235 3.64 -9.46 -19.52
N ILE A 236 3.91 -8.28 -20.11
CA ILE A 236 2.95 -7.17 -20.13
C ILE A 236 1.63 -7.58 -20.79
N GLU A 237 1.71 -8.25 -21.94
CA GLU A 237 0.53 -8.78 -22.63
C GLU A 237 -0.21 -9.78 -21.73
N GLY A 238 0.50 -10.74 -21.11
CA GLY A 238 -0.07 -11.70 -20.18
C GLY A 238 -0.88 -11.06 -19.06
N PHE A 239 -0.34 -10.04 -18.40
CA PHE A 239 -1.07 -9.26 -17.39
C PHE A 239 -2.22 -8.44 -18.00
N ALA A 240 -2.06 -7.86 -19.19
CA ALA A 240 -3.13 -7.13 -19.85
C ALA A 240 -4.36 -8.03 -20.09
N HIS A 241 -4.14 -9.30 -20.44
CA HIS A 241 -5.19 -10.30 -20.57
C HIS A 241 -5.87 -10.62 -19.23
N VAL A 242 -5.14 -10.66 -18.10
CA VAL A 242 -5.71 -10.82 -16.75
C VAL A 242 -6.71 -9.70 -16.43
N PHE A 243 -6.36 -8.46 -16.76
CA PHE A 243 -7.15 -7.28 -16.38
C PHE A 243 -8.31 -6.95 -17.34
N THR A 244 -8.74 -7.92 -18.16
CA THR A 244 -9.92 -7.77 -19.03
C THR A 244 -11.21 -8.12 -18.30
N GLY A 245 -12.33 -7.51 -18.71
CA GLY A 245 -13.67 -7.85 -18.24
C GLY A 245 -14.17 -7.03 -17.05
N TRP A 246 -13.48 -5.99 -16.61
CA TRP A 246 -13.89 -5.18 -15.45
C TRP A 246 -14.61 -3.89 -15.86
N THR A 247 -15.76 -3.61 -15.25
CA THR A 247 -16.54 -2.39 -15.52
C THR A 247 -17.21 -1.82 -14.28
N TRP A 248 -17.96 -0.73 -14.42
CA TRP A 248 -18.72 -0.11 -13.34
C TRP A 248 -19.69 -1.11 -12.69
N LEU A 249 -19.73 -1.13 -11.35
CA LEU A 249 -20.78 -1.86 -10.62
C LEU A 249 -22.18 -1.43 -11.10
N GLY A 250 -22.99 -2.41 -11.49
CA GLY A 250 -24.36 -2.21 -11.94
C GLY A 250 -24.49 -1.51 -13.30
N SER A 251 -23.44 -1.54 -14.13
CA SER A 251 -23.48 -0.97 -15.48
C SER A 251 -24.57 -1.64 -16.34
N PRO A 252 -25.31 -0.90 -17.17
CA PRO A 252 -26.30 -1.51 -18.07
C PRO A 252 -25.65 -2.23 -19.27
N THR A 253 -24.41 -1.88 -19.63
CA THR A 253 -23.62 -2.49 -20.70
C THR A 253 -22.13 -2.37 -20.37
N PHE A 254 -21.30 -3.29 -20.84
CA PHE A 254 -19.86 -3.28 -20.54
C PHE A 254 -19.16 -1.94 -20.80
N GLY A 255 -19.38 -1.33 -21.96
CA GLY A 255 -18.83 -0.01 -22.32
C GLY A 255 -19.69 1.20 -21.96
N SER A 256 -20.59 1.12 -20.98
CA SER A 256 -21.48 2.24 -20.66
C SER A 256 -20.72 3.43 -20.09
N GLY A 257 -20.95 4.62 -20.66
CA GLY A 257 -20.49 5.88 -20.09
C GLY A 257 -21.38 6.42 -18.96
N ARG A 258 -22.50 5.77 -18.65
CA ARG A 258 -23.42 6.20 -17.59
C ARG A 258 -22.91 5.66 -16.25
N VAL A 259 -22.46 6.57 -15.39
CA VAL A 259 -21.88 6.24 -14.08
C VAL A 259 -22.80 6.71 -12.95
N PRO A 260 -23.57 5.83 -12.31
CA PRO A 260 -24.22 6.14 -11.04
C PRO A 260 -23.20 6.62 -9.99
N VAL A 261 -23.63 7.50 -9.08
CA VAL A 261 -22.76 7.98 -7.99
C VAL A 261 -22.19 6.80 -7.18
N ALA A 262 -23.03 5.80 -6.85
CA ALA A 262 -22.60 4.60 -6.14
C ALA A 262 -21.45 3.84 -6.83
N SER A 263 -21.50 3.71 -8.16
CA SER A 263 -20.45 3.01 -8.91
C SER A 263 -19.08 3.70 -8.84
N GLN A 264 -18.99 4.93 -8.33
CA GLN A 264 -17.72 5.65 -8.16
C GLN A 264 -16.92 5.21 -6.93
N TYR A 265 -17.52 4.52 -5.97
CA TYR A 265 -16.90 4.16 -4.68
C TYR A 265 -17.24 2.72 -4.24
N PHE A 266 -17.70 1.91 -5.19
CA PHE A 266 -17.72 0.46 -5.02
C PHE A 266 -16.73 -0.15 -6.01
N PRO A 267 -16.09 -1.29 -5.66
CA PRO A 267 -15.21 -2.00 -6.58
C PRO A 267 -15.87 -2.24 -7.94
N MET A 268 -15.06 -2.20 -9.00
CA MET A 268 -15.47 -2.61 -10.34
C MET A 268 -15.99 -4.06 -10.31
N GLU A 269 -16.94 -4.37 -11.18
CA GLU A 269 -17.49 -5.72 -11.30
C GLU A 269 -16.94 -6.44 -12.54
N LEU A 270 -16.72 -7.74 -12.42
CA LEU A 270 -16.34 -8.59 -13.54
C LEU A 270 -17.56 -8.94 -14.39
N TRP A 271 -17.40 -8.81 -15.71
CA TRP A 271 -18.30 -9.32 -16.75
C TRP A 271 -17.57 -10.47 -17.47
N PRO A 272 -17.81 -11.73 -17.09
CA PRO A 272 -17.02 -12.87 -17.55
C PRO A 272 -16.99 -13.02 -19.07
N GLU A 273 -18.03 -12.59 -19.78
CA GLU A 273 -18.09 -12.64 -21.24
C GLU A 273 -17.10 -11.69 -21.94
N PHE A 274 -16.57 -10.69 -21.23
CA PHE A 274 -15.54 -9.75 -21.71
C PHE A 274 -14.15 -10.06 -21.16
N HIS A 275 -14.00 -11.08 -20.31
CA HIS A 275 -12.71 -11.55 -19.81
C HIS A 275 -12.06 -12.54 -20.78
N ASP A 276 -10.74 -12.46 -20.92
CA ASP A 276 -9.98 -13.43 -21.70
C ASP A 276 -9.67 -14.66 -20.87
N THR A 277 -10.13 -15.82 -21.32
CA THR A 277 -9.93 -17.12 -20.65
C THR A 277 -8.78 -17.91 -21.25
N GLY A 278 -7.99 -17.32 -22.15
CA GLY A 278 -6.75 -17.90 -22.66
C GLY A 278 -5.70 -18.12 -21.57
N GLU A 279 -4.72 -18.97 -21.87
CA GLU A 279 -3.50 -19.13 -21.08
C GLU A 279 -2.71 -17.81 -21.04
N LYS A 280 -2.07 -17.50 -19.90
CA LYS A 280 -1.34 -16.23 -19.70
C LYS A 280 0.02 -16.52 -19.08
N ILE A 281 1.06 -15.85 -19.60
CA ILE A 281 2.42 -15.94 -19.07
C ILE A 281 2.69 -14.68 -18.25
N LEU A 282 3.05 -14.85 -16.98
CA LEU A 282 3.29 -13.79 -16.02
C LEU A 282 4.78 -13.72 -15.62
N LEU A 283 5.08 -13.01 -14.53
CA LEU A 283 6.44 -12.85 -14.03
C LEU A 283 7.06 -14.21 -13.69
N ASN A 284 8.38 -14.29 -13.86
CA ASN A 284 9.19 -15.48 -13.57
C ASN A 284 8.74 -16.75 -14.32
N GLY A 285 8.11 -16.58 -15.48
CA GLY A 285 7.62 -17.69 -16.31
C GLY A 285 6.42 -18.43 -15.71
N THR A 286 5.70 -17.81 -14.77
CA THR A 286 4.48 -18.39 -14.20
C THR A 286 3.40 -18.44 -15.28
N VAL A 287 2.78 -19.61 -15.47
CA VAL A 287 1.73 -19.80 -16.47
C VAL A 287 0.39 -19.98 -15.76
N LEU A 288 -0.56 -19.08 -16.04
CA LEU A 288 -1.95 -19.24 -15.65
C LEU A 288 -2.66 -20.11 -16.69
N PRO A 289 -3.28 -21.24 -16.30
CA PRO A 289 -3.93 -22.14 -17.25
C PRO A 289 -5.15 -21.48 -17.91
N ALA A 290 -5.47 -21.91 -19.14
CA ALA A 290 -6.70 -21.50 -19.78
C ALA A 290 -7.95 -21.98 -19.02
N GLY A 291 -9.05 -21.23 -19.15
CA GLY A 291 -10.36 -21.58 -18.61
C GLY A 291 -10.63 -21.14 -17.17
N GLN A 292 -9.73 -20.37 -16.55
CA GLN A 292 -9.98 -19.73 -15.26
C GLN A 292 -11.03 -18.62 -15.36
N THR A 293 -11.64 -18.26 -14.22
CA THR A 293 -12.46 -17.03 -14.13
C THR A 293 -11.57 -15.80 -14.01
N GLY A 294 -12.12 -14.62 -14.29
CA GLY A 294 -11.37 -13.37 -14.17
C GLY A 294 -10.93 -13.07 -12.75
N GLU A 295 -11.69 -13.49 -11.74
CA GLU A 295 -11.28 -13.36 -10.34
C GLU A 295 -10.12 -14.29 -9.99
N GLN A 296 -10.12 -15.53 -10.51
CA GLN A 296 -9.00 -16.46 -10.30
C GLN A 296 -7.71 -15.96 -10.97
N ASP A 297 -7.83 -15.44 -12.20
CA ASP A 297 -6.69 -14.86 -12.90
C ASP A 297 -6.18 -13.59 -12.19
N LEU A 298 -7.09 -12.73 -11.71
CA LEU A 298 -6.72 -11.54 -10.94
C LEU A 298 -5.95 -11.89 -9.67
N ASP A 299 -6.51 -12.79 -8.85
CA ASP A 299 -5.92 -13.21 -7.57
C ASP A 299 -4.51 -13.79 -7.78
N ALA A 300 -4.38 -14.72 -8.73
CA ALA A 300 -3.10 -15.34 -9.06
C ALA A 300 -2.07 -14.34 -9.62
N ALA A 301 -2.51 -13.34 -10.38
CA ALA A 301 -1.63 -12.32 -10.93
C ALA A 301 -1.13 -11.34 -9.86
N LEU A 302 -2.01 -10.92 -8.95
CA LEU A 302 -1.62 -10.05 -7.83
C LEU A 302 -0.70 -10.78 -6.84
N ASP A 303 -0.94 -12.08 -6.59
CA ASP A 303 -0.03 -12.93 -5.83
C ASP A 303 1.33 -13.08 -6.51
N ASN A 304 1.33 -13.28 -7.84
CA ASN A 304 2.57 -13.36 -8.60
C ASN A 304 3.40 -12.07 -8.52
N ILE A 305 2.76 -10.89 -8.58
CA ILE A 305 3.42 -9.61 -8.36
C ILE A 305 3.92 -9.51 -6.91
N PHE A 306 3.06 -9.76 -5.93
CA PHE A 306 3.39 -9.64 -4.51
C PHE A 306 4.56 -10.54 -4.10
N GLU A 307 4.66 -11.72 -4.70
CA GLU A 307 5.76 -12.65 -4.44
C GLU A 307 7.08 -12.31 -5.14
N HIS A 308 7.09 -11.35 -6.05
CA HIS A 308 8.29 -10.95 -6.76
C HIS A 308 9.33 -10.29 -5.84
N GLU A 309 10.62 -10.67 -5.96
CA GLU A 309 11.71 -10.20 -5.08
C GLU A 309 11.87 -8.68 -5.05
N ASN A 310 11.55 -8.00 -6.15
CA ASN A 310 11.64 -6.54 -6.24
C ASN A 310 10.62 -5.79 -5.38
N VAL A 311 9.48 -6.37 -4.99
CA VAL A 311 8.41 -5.60 -4.34
C VAL A 311 8.91 -4.95 -3.04
N ALA A 312 9.63 -5.71 -2.23
CA ALA A 312 10.18 -5.23 -0.97
C ALA A 312 11.15 -4.04 -1.12
N PRO A 313 12.27 -4.14 -1.88
CA PRO A 313 13.18 -3.01 -2.06
C PRO A 313 12.52 -1.85 -2.84
N PHE A 314 11.63 -2.13 -3.79
CA PHE A 314 10.91 -1.11 -4.54
C PHE A 314 10.05 -0.24 -3.62
N MET A 315 9.20 -0.87 -2.80
CA MET A 315 8.33 -0.18 -1.86
C MET A 315 9.10 0.48 -0.72
N ALA A 316 10.16 -0.15 -0.21
CA ALA A 316 11.04 0.44 0.80
C ALA A 316 11.64 1.77 0.33
N ILE A 317 12.22 1.82 -0.88
CA ILE A 317 12.77 3.07 -1.44
C ILE A 317 11.70 4.17 -1.50
N ARG A 318 10.52 3.87 -2.06
CA ARG A 318 9.47 4.87 -2.26
C ARG A 318 8.93 5.39 -0.93
N LEU A 319 8.62 4.51 0.01
CA LEU A 319 8.09 4.91 1.31
C LEU A 319 9.12 5.71 2.12
N ILE A 320 10.40 5.30 2.12
CA ILE A 320 11.47 6.09 2.76
C ILE A 320 11.58 7.49 2.14
N GLN A 321 11.51 7.58 0.80
CA GLN A 321 11.55 8.85 0.09
C GLN A 321 10.37 9.78 0.38
N ARG A 322 9.19 9.22 0.64
CA ARG A 322 7.99 10.00 0.95
C ARG A 322 7.86 10.35 2.43
N LEU A 323 8.46 9.58 3.33
CA LEU A 323 8.32 9.76 4.77
C LEU A 323 9.52 10.47 5.41
N THR A 324 10.77 10.16 4.99
CA THR A 324 11.95 10.62 5.72
C THR A 324 13.01 11.33 4.87
N THR A 325 13.55 10.70 3.81
CA THR A 325 14.73 11.23 3.10
C THR A 325 14.75 10.88 1.62
N SER A 326 15.14 11.83 0.77
CA SER A 326 15.17 11.66 -0.69
C SER A 326 16.23 10.67 -1.19
N ASN A 327 17.30 10.45 -0.43
CA ASN A 327 18.44 9.62 -0.84
C ASN A 327 18.82 8.62 0.26
N PRO A 328 18.02 7.57 0.49
CA PRO A 328 18.33 6.58 1.52
C PRO A 328 19.58 5.78 1.16
N SER A 329 20.37 5.40 2.17
CA SER A 329 21.48 4.48 1.93
C SER A 329 20.96 3.08 1.57
N PRO A 330 21.79 2.25 0.89
CA PRO A 330 21.45 0.84 0.68
C PRO A 330 21.20 0.09 1.99
N GLY A 331 21.89 0.46 3.08
CA GLY A 331 21.70 -0.14 4.39
C GLY A 331 20.30 0.11 4.96
N TYR A 332 19.79 1.33 4.81
CA TYR A 332 18.43 1.69 5.24
C TYR A 332 17.38 0.94 4.42
N VAL A 333 17.51 0.95 3.09
CA VAL A 333 16.60 0.22 2.20
C VAL A 333 16.55 -1.27 2.56
N ARG A 334 17.71 -1.90 2.78
CA ARG A 334 17.80 -3.31 3.16
C ARG A 334 17.00 -3.62 4.42
N ARG A 335 17.20 -2.87 5.50
CA ARG A 335 16.51 -3.11 6.79
C ARG A 335 14.99 -3.01 6.65
N VAL A 336 14.52 -2.02 5.90
CA VAL A 336 13.08 -1.83 5.65
C VAL A 336 12.52 -2.90 4.72
N ALA A 337 13.24 -3.28 3.67
CA ALA A 337 12.83 -4.32 2.73
C ALA A 337 12.81 -5.71 3.40
N GLU A 338 13.73 -5.99 4.32
CA GLU A 338 13.70 -7.20 5.14
C GLU A 338 12.43 -7.26 6.01
N VAL A 339 12.03 -6.13 6.63
CA VAL A 339 10.76 -6.04 7.39
C VAL A 339 9.54 -6.18 6.47
N PHE A 340 9.60 -5.67 5.24
CA PHE A 340 8.55 -5.90 4.27
C PHE A 340 8.40 -7.39 3.96
N ASN A 341 9.50 -8.12 3.79
CA ASN A 341 9.46 -9.55 3.51
C ASN A 341 9.00 -10.40 4.70
N ASP A 342 9.33 -9.96 5.93
CA ASP A 342 8.90 -10.59 7.17
C ASP A 342 8.88 -9.56 8.31
N ASN A 343 7.68 -9.28 8.84
CA ASN A 343 7.49 -8.36 9.97
C ASN A 343 8.02 -8.90 11.33
N GLY A 344 8.72 -10.04 11.35
CA GLY A 344 9.20 -10.75 12.53
C GLY A 344 8.25 -11.84 13.02
N PHE A 345 7.09 -12.01 12.37
CA PHE A 345 6.10 -13.04 12.63
C PHE A 345 5.76 -13.90 11.41
N GLY A 346 6.58 -13.82 10.34
CA GLY A 346 6.38 -14.55 9.09
C GLY A 346 5.33 -13.92 8.17
N VAL A 347 4.99 -12.65 8.37
CA VAL A 347 4.01 -11.94 7.54
C VAL A 347 4.71 -10.96 6.62
N LYS A 348 4.59 -11.20 5.32
CA LYS A 348 5.06 -10.30 4.25
C LYS A 348 4.06 -9.18 4.01
N GLY A 349 4.54 -7.99 3.66
CA GLY A 349 3.73 -6.85 3.24
C GLY A 349 3.01 -6.09 4.34
N ASP A 350 3.34 -6.31 5.62
CA ASP A 350 2.77 -5.54 6.74
C ASP A 350 3.25 -4.09 6.71
N LEU A 351 2.39 -3.18 6.22
CA LEU A 351 2.73 -1.77 6.05
C LEU A 351 2.88 -1.04 7.39
N GLY A 352 2.21 -1.49 8.45
CA GLY A 352 2.39 -0.96 9.79
C GLY A 352 3.82 -1.22 10.29
N ALA A 353 4.28 -2.46 10.18
CA ALA A 353 5.66 -2.84 10.52
C ALA A 353 6.70 -2.08 9.68
N VAL A 354 6.46 -1.95 8.37
CA VAL A 354 7.33 -1.21 7.45
C VAL A 354 7.42 0.27 7.82
N VAL A 355 6.29 0.95 8.05
CA VAL A 355 6.27 2.36 8.46
C VAL A 355 7.00 2.56 9.78
N LYS A 356 6.82 1.64 10.75
CA LYS A 356 7.53 1.69 12.03
C LYS A 356 9.04 1.52 11.84
N ALA A 357 9.46 0.57 10.99
CA ALA A 357 10.87 0.36 10.67
C ALA A 357 11.50 1.59 10.01
N ILE A 358 10.78 2.26 9.10
CA ILE A 358 11.21 3.52 8.48
C ILE A 358 11.41 4.60 9.56
N LEU A 359 10.37 4.93 10.32
CA LEU A 359 10.42 6.07 11.25
C LEU A 359 11.39 5.88 12.42
N LEU A 360 11.67 4.63 12.80
CA LEU A 360 12.58 4.31 13.90
C LEU A 360 14.02 4.04 13.45
N ASP A 361 14.27 3.95 12.14
CA ASP A 361 15.61 3.69 11.62
C ASP A 361 16.62 4.76 12.09
N PRO A 362 17.86 4.40 12.41
CA PRO A 362 18.90 5.37 12.75
C PRO A 362 19.12 6.43 11.66
N GLU A 363 18.95 6.09 10.37
CA GLU A 363 19.12 7.02 9.25
C GLU A 363 17.91 7.93 9.02
N ALA A 364 16.76 7.65 9.65
CA ALA A 364 15.66 8.61 9.67
C ALA A 364 16.02 9.85 10.50
N ARG A 365 17.03 9.76 11.38
CA ARG A 365 17.44 10.81 12.32
C ARG A 365 18.98 10.94 12.36
N PRO A 366 19.62 11.36 11.25
CA PRO A 366 21.06 11.58 11.27
C PRO A 366 21.39 12.72 12.24
N GLU A 367 22.43 12.51 13.06
CA GLU A 367 22.93 13.47 14.08
C GLU A 367 23.29 14.85 13.52
#